data_AF-A0A1A5PDJ8-F1
#
_entry.id   AF-A0A1A5PDJ8-F1
#
_cell.length_a   1.000
_cell.length_b   1.000
_cell.length_c   1.000
_cell.angle_alpha   90.00
_cell.angle_beta   90.00
_cell.angle_gamma   90.00
#
_symmetry.space_group_name_H-M   'P 1'
#
loop_
_entity.id
_entity.type
_entity.pdbx_description
1 polymer ?
#
loop_
_entity_poly.entity_id
_entity_poly.type
_entity_poly.pdbx_seq_one_letter_code
_entity_poly.pdbx_strand_id
1 'polypeptide(L)'
;MHGHRPSAAEVRSWERSIPALTVALNDAGLGEVEVEVRLEYVLPLNSKRADAVLAGVHPTTGEPSYVVVELKQWSRANCSRAGGRA
;
A
#
# COMPACT_ATOMS: atom_id res chain seq x y z
N MET A 1 -4.18 6.77 23.47
CA MET A 1 -3.94 5.58 22.64
C MET A 1 -5.28 4.85 22.55
N HIS A 2 -6.10 5.18 21.55
CA HIS A 2 -7.43 4.58 21.40
C HIS A 2 -7.28 3.26 20.65
N GLY A 3 -7.53 2.13 21.31
CA GLY A 3 -7.50 0.82 20.67
C GLY A 3 -8.65 0.70 19.66
N HIS A 4 -8.36 0.92 18.39
CA HIS A 4 -9.28 0.62 17.29
C HIS A 4 -9.36 -0.89 17.16
N ARG A 5 -10.56 -1.46 17.38
CA ARG A 5 -10.79 -2.89 17.20
C ARG A 5 -11.35 -3.07 15.78
N PRO A 6 -10.61 -3.73 14.87
CA PRO A 6 -11.01 -3.79 13.48
C PRO A 6 -12.29 -4.58 13.32
N SER A 7 -13.11 -4.16 12.36
CA SER A 7 -14.34 -4.89 12.03
C SER A 7 -14.01 -6.20 11.31
N ALA A 8 -14.94 -7.17 11.30
CA ALA A 8 -14.74 -8.41 10.55
C ALA A 8 -14.58 -8.16 9.04
N ALA A 9 -15.17 -7.09 8.49
CA ALA A 9 -14.99 -6.73 7.09
C ALA A 9 -13.59 -6.18 6.80
N GLU A 10 -13.03 -5.43 7.75
CA GLU A 10 -11.68 -4.87 7.71
C GLU A 10 -10.63 -5.97 7.77
N VAL A 11 -10.78 -6.93 8.68
CA VAL A 11 -9.92 -8.13 8.74
C VAL A 11 -9.95 -8.90 7.43
N ARG A 12 -11.13 -9.17 6.87
CA ARG A 12 -11.26 -9.83 5.55
C ARG A 12 -10.69 -9.01 4.40
N SER A 13 -10.64 -7.69 4.52
CA SER A 13 -9.98 -6.83 3.53
C SER A 13 -8.47 -7.07 3.58
N TRP A 14 -7.88 -7.02 4.78
CA TRP A 14 -6.47 -7.26 5.02
C TRP A 14 -6.01 -8.66 4.58
N GLU A 15 -6.79 -9.71 4.91
CA GLU A 15 -6.51 -11.09 4.50
C GLU A 15 -6.37 -11.24 2.97
N ARG A 16 -7.05 -10.39 2.20
CA ARG A 16 -6.98 -10.40 0.73
C ARG A 16 -5.88 -9.49 0.18
N SER A 17 -5.67 -8.33 0.78
CA SER A 17 -4.83 -7.28 0.20
C SER A 17 -3.36 -7.37 0.63
N ILE A 18 -3.08 -7.77 1.87
CA ILE A 18 -1.70 -7.86 2.39
C ILE A 18 -0.87 -8.89 1.60
N PRO A 19 -1.35 -10.12 1.32
CA PRO A 19 -0.57 -11.07 0.53
C PRO A 19 -0.26 -10.55 -0.88
N ALA A 20 -1.21 -9.86 -1.51
CA ALA A 20 -1.01 -9.26 -2.83
C ALA A 20 0.06 -8.16 -2.79
N LEU A 21 0.06 -7.34 -1.73
CA LEU A 21 1.11 -6.34 -1.50
C LEU A 21 2.48 -7.01 -1.31
N THR A 22 2.57 -8.05 -0.48
CA THR A 22 3.84 -8.78 -0.25
C THR A 22 4.39 -9.38 -1.54
N VAL A 23 3.55 -10.01 -2.36
CA VAL A 23 3.96 -10.55 -3.66
C VAL A 23 4.49 -9.43 -4.57
N ALA A 24 3.78 -8.31 -4.66
CA ALA A 24 4.23 -7.18 -5.48
C ALA A 24 5.58 -6.59 -5.02
N LEU A 25 5.81 -6.53 -3.70
CA LEU A 25 7.09 -6.09 -3.14
C LEU A 25 8.23 -7.05 -3.46
N ASN A 26 7.98 -8.36 -3.34
CA ASN A 26 8.96 -9.38 -3.69
C ASN A 26 9.29 -9.36 -5.19
N ASP A 27 8.29 -9.27 -6.05
CA ASP A 27 8.46 -9.18 -7.51
C ASP A 27 9.22 -7.92 -7.92
N ALA A 28 9.09 -6.83 -7.15
CA ALA A 28 9.85 -5.60 -7.33
C ALA A 28 11.30 -5.68 -6.80
N GLY A 29 11.72 -6.82 -6.23
CA GLY A 29 13.05 -6.99 -5.64
C GLY A 29 13.22 -6.31 -4.27
N LEU A 30 12.11 -5.91 -3.63
CA LEU A 30 12.11 -5.24 -2.33
C LEU A 30 11.92 -6.21 -1.15
N GLY A 31 11.91 -7.52 -1.39
CA GLY A 31 11.71 -8.54 -0.35
C GLY A 31 12.87 -8.71 0.62
N GLU A 32 14.10 -8.40 0.19
CA GLU A 32 15.35 -8.50 0.98
C GLU A 32 15.77 -7.13 1.56
N VAL A 33 15.14 -6.04 1.11
CA VAL A 33 15.42 -4.68 1.60
C VAL A 33 14.71 -4.51 2.93
N GLU A 34 15.38 -3.87 3.90
CA GLU A 34 14.73 -3.46 5.14
C GLU A 34 13.64 -2.43 4.83
N VAL A 35 12.42 -2.92 4.62
CA VAL A 35 11.22 -2.13 4.39
C VAL A 35 10.30 -2.28 5.59
N GLU A 36 10.17 -1.21 6.36
CA GLU A 36 9.19 -1.16 7.42
C GLU A 36 7.81 -0.88 6.82
N VAL A 37 6.88 -1.81 7.02
CA VAL A 37 5.47 -1.67 6.58
C VAL A 37 4.61 -1.24 7.77
N ARG A 38 3.97 -0.07 7.67
CA ARG A 38 2.98 0.41 8.64
C ARG A 38 1.59 0.33 8.03
N LEU A 39 0.77 -0.58 8.54
CA LEU A 39 -0.63 -0.72 8.14
C LEU A 39 -1.52 0.28 8.90
N GLU A 40 -2.57 0.78 8.23
CA GLU A 40 -3.55 1.72 8.80
C GLU A 40 -2.89 2.98 9.41
N TYR A 41 -1.86 3.50 8.74
CA TYR A 41 -1.09 4.63 9.24
C TYR A 41 -1.94 5.90 9.22
N VAL A 42 -2.23 6.46 10.41
CA VAL A 42 -2.97 7.70 10.55
C VAL A 42 -2.12 8.86 10.05
N LEU A 43 -2.61 9.55 9.02
CA LEU A 43 -1.89 10.70 8.47
C LEU A 43 -1.88 11.85 9.47
N PRO A 44 -0.74 12.56 9.62
CA PRO A 44 -0.69 13.76 10.43
C PRO A 44 -1.74 14.78 9.95
N LEU A 45 -2.31 15.53 10.90
CA LEU A 45 -3.19 16.67 10.65
C LEU A 45 -4.58 16.34 10.10
N ASN A 46 -4.93 15.06 9.88
CA ASN A 46 -6.30 14.65 9.54
C ASN A 46 -6.65 13.24 10.07
N SER A 47 -7.90 12.82 9.90
CA SER A 47 -8.38 11.49 10.32
C SER A 47 -8.24 10.41 9.23
N LYS A 48 -7.58 10.71 8.11
CA LYS A 48 -7.38 9.76 7.02
C LYS A 48 -6.27 8.78 7.39
N ARG A 49 -6.34 7.59 6.79
CA ARG A 49 -5.37 6.51 6.97
C ARG A 49 -4.82 6.13 5.60
N ALA A 50 -3.54 5.81 5.56
CA ALA A 50 -2.96 5.08 4.44
C ALA A 50 -3.03 3.58 4.72
N ASP A 51 -3.35 2.79 3.71
CA ASP A 51 -3.44 1.34 3.86
C ASP A 51 -2.07 0.72 4.21
N ALA A 52 -1.00 1.20 3.56
CA ALA A 52 0.36 0.89 3.96
C ALA A 52 1.32 2.07 3.71
N VAL A 53 2.31 2.22 4.57
CA VAL A 53 3.50 3.05 4.31
C VAL A 53 4.71 2.13 4.31
N LEU A 54 5.52 2.23 3.26
CA LEU A 54 6.80 1.54 3.12
C LEU A 54 7.90 2.54 3.41
N ALA A 55 8.77 2.23 4.36
CA ALA A 55 9.94 3.05 4.69
C ALA A 55 11.22 2.21 4.56
N GLY A 56 12.21 2.73 3.84
CA GLY A 56 13.48 2.03 3.63
C GLY A 56 14.54 2.95 3.02
N VAL A 57 15.54 2.35 2.37
CA VAL A 57 16.64 3.06 1.71
C VAL A 57 16.55 2.89 0.20
N HIS A 58 16.70 3.97 -0.56
CA HIS A 58 16.65 3.93 -2.01
C HIS A 58 17.89 3.19 -2.57
N PRO A 59 17.71 2.14 -3.39
CA PRO A 59 18.80 1.23 -3.76
C PRO A 59 19.91 1.88 -4.60
N THR A 60 19.61 2.96 -5.32
CA THR A 60 20.60 3.66 -6.15
C THR A 60 21.27 4.84 -5.45
N THR A 61 20.55 5.52 -4.56
CA THR A 61 21.02 6.80 -3.98
C THR A 61 21.46 6.67 -2.54
N GLY A 62 21.05 5.60 -1.83
CA GLY A 62 21.36 5.41 -0.40
C GLY A 62 20.57 6.34 0.54
N GLU A 63 19.69 7.17 0.01
CA GLU A 63 18.87 8.11 0.79
C GLU A 63 17.62 7.42 1.37
N PRO A 64 17.08 7.90 2.50
CA PRO A 64 15.79 7.45 2.99
C PRO A 64 14.69 7.61 1.94
N SER A 65 13.87 6.58 1.76
CA SER A 65 12.80 6.53 0.78
C SER A 65 11.49 6.06 1.42
N TYR A 66 10.40 6.71 1.05
CA TYR A 66 9.07 6.42 1.57
C TYR A 66 8.06 6.30 0.43
N VAL A 67 7.22 5.27 0.49
CA VAL A 67 6.11 5.06 -0.45
C VAL A 67 4.82 4.89 0.33
N VAL A 68 3.82 5.70 0.01
CA VAL A 68 2.46 5.54 0.55
C VAL A 68 1.65 4.72 -0.44
N VAL A 69 1.05 3.64 0.05
CA VAL A 69 0.28 2.68 -0.74
C VAL A 69 -1.18 2.71 -0.30
N GLU A 70 -2.06 2.78 -1.29
CA GLU A 70 -3.51 2.66 -1.14
C GLU A 70 -3.97 1.39 -1.87
N LEU A 71 -4.57 0.45 -1.15
CA LEU A 71 -5.05 -0.84 -1.62
C LEU A 71 -6.53 -0.73 -1.99
N LYS A 72 -6.80 -0.70 -3.30
CA LYS A 72 -8.16 -0.68 -3.82
C LYS A 72 -8.60 -2.08 -4.27
N GLN A 73 -9.68 -2.58 -3.69
CA GLN A 73 -10.30 -3.86 -4.09
C GLN A 73 -11.37 -3.65 -5.16
N TRP A 74 -10.97 -3.19 -6.35
CA TRP A 74 -11.92 -3.02 -7.46
C TRP A 74 -12.36 -4.38 -8.00
N SER A 75 -13.68 -4.62 -8.04
CA SER A 75 -14.27 -5.85 -8.58
C SER A 75 -14.38 -5.83 -10.11
N ARG A 76 -14.31 -4.65 -10.73
CA ARG A 76 -14.32 -4.43 -12.17
C ARG A 76 -13.44 -3.23 -12.50
N ALA A 77 -12.66 -3.35 -13.56
CA ALA A 77 -11.98 -2.23 -14.20
C ALA A 77 -12.30 -2.31 -15.70
N ASN A 78 -12.69 -1.18 -16.30
CA ASN A 78 -12.88 -1.10 -17.75
C ASN A 78 -11.75 -0.26 -18.34
N CYS A 79 -11.06 -0.82 -19.34
CA CYS A 79 -10.05 -0.07 -20.08
C CYS A 79 -10.77 0.95 -20.97
N SER A 80 -10.59 2.24 -20.70
CA SER A 80 -10.99 3.26 -21.66
C SER A 80 -9.92 3.35 -22.74
N ARG A 81 -10.32 3.13 -23.99
CA ARG A 81 -9.43 3.34 -25.13
C ARG A 81 -9.15 4.84 -25.23
N ALA A 82 -7.90 5.25 -25.02
CA ALA A 82 -7.50 6.63 -25.22
C ALA A 82 -7.88 7.04 -26.65
N GLY A 83 -8.79 8.00 -26.78
CA GLY A 83 -9.31 8.45 -28.06
C GLY A 83 -8.22 9.16 -28.86
N GLY A 84 -7.56 8.42 -29.75
CA GLY A 84 -6.75 9.01 -30.81
C GLY A 84 -7.66 9.67 -31.85
N ARG A 85 -7.63 11.00 -31.92
CA ARG A 85 -7.99 11.70 -33.15
C ARG A 85 -6.75 11.71 -34.03
N ALA A 86 -6.85 11.05 -35.18
CA ALA A 86 -6.01 11.33 -36.35
C ALA A 86 -6.36 12.72 -36.92
#